data_AF-A0A2T0AKQ6-F1
#
_entry.id   AF-A0A2T0AKQ6-F1
#
_cell.length_a   1.000
_cell.length_b   1.000
_cell.length_c   1.000
_cell.angle_alpha   90.00
_cell.angle_beta   90.00
_cell.angle_gamma   90.00
#
_symmetry.space_group_name_H-M   'P 1'
#
loop_
_entity.id
_entity.type
_entity.pdbx_description
1 polymer ?
#
loop_
_entity_poly.entity_id
_entity_poly.type
_entity_poly.pdbx_seq_one_letter_code
_entity_poly.pdbx_strand_id
1 'polypeptide(L)'
;MDASCRKIVDARLELAQLELRVALLAREGLKRWEIAAALGIQIGTVKSQLERVADKLGPDWKEKKNIVWPELDEEVLSALKTLREGDNLVAIEEEDSVPEEAAILHLKGVANKTGSNYLHQARALQWRLLLLGDGRALHVGAAARFWIKPALSFLSENKYIRFLNSDVGDEPYRPWWLPYTTGGRARGTRAAFYKIIDASAGEYVCNYLQFWLEDELEDYVTRLYSRMKQRWQALSRIARSAGRTVPVPPPSLAELLQEARQVFGLGE
;
A
#
# COMPACT_ATOMS: atom_id res chain seq x y z
N MET A 1 25.64 -22.49 -51.78
CA MET A 1 24.51 -23.15 -51.09
C MET A 1 24.71 -22.95 -49.60
N ASP A 2 24.08 -22.05 -48.86
CA ASP A 2 23.18 -20.94 -49.17
C ASP A 2 23.61 -19.80 -48.25
N ALA A 3 24.02 -18.68 -48.84
CA ALA A 3 24.12 -17.41 -48.12
C ALA A 3 22.69 -16.97 -47.83
N SER A 4 22.09 -17.57 -46.81
CA SER A 4 20.87 -17.07 -46.19
C SER A 4 21.20 -15.67 -45.72
N CYS A 5 20.75 -14.71 -46.51
CA CYS A 5 20.77 -13.28 -46.25
C CYS A 5 20.13 -13.09 -44.88
N ARG A 6 20.93 -13.06 -43.81
CA ARG A 6 20.44 -12.78 -42.46
C ARG A 6 19.94 -11.36 -42.52
N LYS A 7 18.62 -11.20 -42.72
CA LYS A 7 17.96 -9.89 -42.76
C LYS A 7 18.45 -9.11 -41.54
N ILE A 8 19.13 -8.00 -41.83
CA ILE A 8 19.51 -7.04 -40.81
C ILE A 8 18.21 -6.40 -40.36
N VAL A 9 17.91 -6.50 -39.07
CA VAL A 9 16.68 -5.97 -38.46
C VAL A 9 17.03 -4.68 -37.74
N ASP A 10 16.44 -3.55 -38.14
CA ASP A 10 16.56 -2.31 -37.38
C ASP A 10 15.49 -2.29 -36.28
N ALA A 11 15.92 -2.31 -35.02
CA ALA A 11 15.03 -2.31 -33.88
C ALA A 11 14.09 -1.09 -33.83
N ARG A 12 14.48 0.04 -34.44
CA ARG A 12 13.65 1.27 -34.52
C ARG A 12 12.39 1.07 -35.35
N LEU A 13 12.44 0.17 -36.33
CA LEU A 13 11.35 -0.07 -37.26
C LEU A 13 10.39 -1.17 -36.76
N GLU A 14 10.88 -2.09 -35.94
CA GLU A 14 10.10 -3.23 -35.44
C GLU A 14 9.47 -2.98 -34.05
N LEU A 15 10.12 -2.17 -33.21
CA LEU A 15 9.68 -1.91 -31.84
C LEU A 15 8.94 -0.58 -31.70
N ALA A 16 7.85 -0.59 -30.94
CA ALA A 16 7.21 0.64 -30.50
C ALA A 16 8.16 1.43 -29.58
N GLN A 17 7.97 2.75 -29.46
CA GLN A 17 8.87 3.62 -28.71
C GLN A 17 9.12 3.16 -27.25
N LEU A 18 8.09 2.66 -26.56
CA LEU A 18 8.23 2.12 -25.21
C LEU A 18 8.92 0.76 -25.17
N GLU A 19 8.64 -0.12 -26.14
CA GLU A 19 9.30 -1.42 -26.29
C GLU A 19 10.80 -1.24 -26.54
N LEU A 20 11.15 -0.29 -27.41
CA LEU A 20 12.53 0.07 -27.73
C LEU A 20 13.29 0.58 -26.50
N ARG A 21 12.70 1.50 -25.73
CA ARG A 21 13.30 2.05 -24.50
C ARG A 21 13.52 0.96 -23.44
N VAL A 22 12.51 0.11 -23.22
CA VAL A 22 12.61 -1.02 -22.28
C VAL A 22 13.68 -2.03 -22.75
N ALA A 23 13.75 -2.32 -24.04
CA ALA A 23 14.70 -3.25 -24.61
C ALA A 23 16.16 -2.75 -24.50
N LEU A 24 16.40 -1.47 -24.76
CA LEU A 24 17.72 -0.85 -24.60
C LEU A 24 18.21 -0.92 -23.15
N LEU A 25 17.38 -0.49 -22.18
CA LEU A 25 17.77 -0.54 -20.77
C LEU A 25 18.01 -1.97 -20.27
N ALA A 26 17.20 -2.94 -20.73
CA ALA A 26 17.38 -4.35 -20.41
C ALA A 26 18.64 -4.98 -21.04
N ARG A 27 19.15 -4.41 -22.14
CA ARG A 27 20.39 -4.81 -22.79
C ARG A 27 21.62 -4.25 -22.07
N GLU A 28 21.51 -3.05 -21.52
CA GLU A 28 22.55 -2.45 -20.66
C GLU A 28 22.67 -3.11 -19.27
N GLY A 29 21.82 -4.10 -19.00
CA GLY A 29 21.90 -4.97 -17.82
C GLY A 29 20.97 -4.59 -16.68
N LEU A 30 20.03 -3.65 -16.90
CA LEU A 30 19.10 -3.25 -15.85
C LEU A 30 18.08 -4.34 -15.54
N LYS A 31 17.78 -4.48 -14.25
CA LYS A 31 16.74 -5.34 -13.72
C LYS A 31 15.37 -4.70 -13.96
N ARG A 32 14.32 -5.52 -14.02
CA ARG A 32 12.95 -5.09 -14.31
C ARG A 32 12.44 -3.95 -13.41
N TRP A 33 12.85 -3.92 -12.15
CA TRP A 33 12.45 -2.86 -11.21
C TRP A 33 13.22 -1.55 -11.43
N GLU A 34 14.50 -1.61 -11.84
CA GLU A 34 15.32 -0.44 -12.20
C GLU A 34 14.76 0.24 -13.46
N ILE A 35 14.38 -0.57 -14.46
CA ILE A 35 13.73 -0.09 -15.68
C ILE A 35 12.39 0.58 -15.36
N ALA A 36 11.60 -0.02 -14.45
CA ALA A 36 10.32 0.53 -14.02
C ALA A 36 10.50 1.89 -13.35
N ALA A 37 11.50 2.02 -12.46
CA ALA A 37 11.84 3.27 -11.80
C ALA A 37 12.34 4.33 -12.80
N ALA A 38 13.25 3.96 -13.70
CA ALA A 38 13.84 4.88 -14.68
C ALA A 38 12.79 5.46 -15.66
N LEU A 39 11.78 4.67 -16.02
CA LEU A 39 10.74 5.07 -16.97
C LEU A 39 9.45 5.58 -16.29
N GLY A 40 9.34 5.53 -14.96
CA GLY A 40 8.13 5.94 -14.24
C GLY A 40 6.91 5.05 -14.54
N ILE A 41 7.13 3.77 -14.84
CA ILE A 41 6.07 2.80 -15.19
C ILE A 41 5.99 1.65 -14.18
N GLN A 42 4.90 0.89 -14.21
CA GLN A 42 4.74 -0.26 -13.32
C GLN A 42 5.65 -1.43 -13.74
N ILE A 43 6.16 -2.19 -12.76
CA ILE A 43 7.01 -3.38 -13.01
C ILE A 43 6.30 -4.42 -13.88
N GLY A 44 4.99 -4.58 -13.70
CA GLY A 44 4.17 -5.47 -14.54
C GLY A 44 4.14 -5.05 -16.01
N THR A 45 4.14 -3.74 -16.27
CA THR A 45 4.25 -3.18 -17.63
C THR A 45 5.60 -3.53 -18.25
N VAL A 46 6.71 -3.39 -17.52
CA VAL A 46 8.04 -3.77 -18.01
C VAL A 46 8.08 -5.24 -18.43
N LYS A 47 7.50 -6.14 -17.62
CA LYS A 47 7.41 -7.57 -17.95
C LYS A 47 6.67 -7.78 -19.29
N SER A 48 5.48 -7.20 -19.43
CA SER A 48 4.67 -7.34 -20.65
C SER A 48 5.37 -6.77 -21.89
N GLN A 49 6.09 -5.65 -21.76
CA GLN A 49 6.85 -5.07 -22.88
C GLN A 49 8.01 -5.97 -23.30
N LEU A 50 8.74 -6.58 -22.35
CA LEU A 50 9.83 -7.52 -22.67
C LEU A 50 9.33 -8.79 -23.35
N GLU A 51 8.15 -9.29 -22.98
CA GLU A 51 7.51 -10.41 -23.67
C GLU A 51 7.20 -10.06 -25.13
N ARG A 52 6.61 -8.88 -25.38
CA ARG A 52 6.34 -8.40 -26.76
C ARG A 52 7.61 -8.19 -27.58
N VAL A 53 8.69 -7.70 -26.97
CA VAL A 53 9.99 -7.57 -27.63
C VAL A 53 10.53 -8.95 -28.02
N ALA A 54 10.40 -9.95 -27.14
CA ALA A 54 10.79 -11.32 -27.42
C ALA A 54 9.92 -11.97 -28.51
N ASP A 55 8.63 -11.65 -28.58
CA ASP A 55 7.75 -12.12 -29.65
C ASP A 55 8.16 -11.56 -31.02
N LYS A 56 8.56 -10.29 -31.07
CA LYS A 56 8.96 -9.60 -32.31
C LYS A 56 10.38 -9.96 -32.78
N LEU A 57 11.34 -9.98 -31.85
CA LEU A 57 12.76 -10.13 -32.15
C LEU A 57 13.29 -11.55 -31.85
N GLY A 58 12.48 -12.41 -31.25
CA GLY A 58 12.80 -13.77 -30.82
C GLY A 58 13.38 -13.87 -29.40
N PRO A 59 13.43 -15.06 -28.79
CA PRO A 59 13.76 -15.25 -27.37
C PRO A 59 15.19 -14.79 -26.98
N ASP A 60 16.14 -14.84 -27.91
CA ASP A 60 17.55 -14.45 -27.68
C ASP A 60 17.89 -13.08 -28.28
N TRP A 61 16.90 -12.19 -28.40
CA TRP A 61 17.05 -10.88 -29.04
C TRP A 61 18.20 -10.02 -28.48
N LYS A 62 18.61 -10.24 -27.23
CA LYS A 62 19.72 -9.52 -26.60
C LYS A 62 21.09 -9.81 -27.23
N GLU A 63 21.29 -11.03 -27.73
CA GLU A 63 22.59 -11.54 -28.19
C GLU A 63 22.69 -11.61 -29.72
N LYS A 64 21.58 -11.32 -30.42
CA LYS A 64 21.49 -11.36 -31.88
C LYS A 64 22.28 -10.22 -32.54
N LYS A 65 23.41 -10.59 -33.16
CA LYS A 65 24.29 -9.68 -33.91
C LYS A 65 23.68 -9.11 -35.20
N ASN A 66 22.54 -9.64 -35.66
CA ASN A 66 21.83 -9.16 -36.85
C ASN A 66 20.79 -8.06 -36.54
N ILE A 67 20.68 -7.61 -35.28
CA ILE A 67 19.80 -6.51 -34.89
C ILE A 67 20.64 -5.25 -34.74
N VAL A 68 20.26 -4.19 -35.45
CA VAL A 68 20.84 -2.85 -35.33
C VAL A 68 20.04 -2.10 -34.28
N TRP A 69 20.74 -1.52 -33.31
CA TRP A 69 20.13 -0.80 -32.18
C TRP A 69 20.45 0.68 -32.29
N PRO A 70 19.54 1.56 -31.84
CA PRO A 70 19.88 2.96 -31.64
C PRO A 70 21.00 3.10 -30.62
N GLU A 71 21.91 4.04 -30.86
CA GLU A 71 22.84 4.52 -29.84
C GLU A 71 22.01 5.19 -28.73
N LEU A 72 22.32 4.84 -27.48
CA LEU A 72 21.73 5.46 -26.31
C LEU A 72 22.30 6.87 -26.16
N ASP A 73 21.46 7.82 -25.78
CA ASP A 73 21.89 9.19 -25.47
C ASP A 73 23.01 9.17 -24.44
N GLU A 74 24.03 10.02 -24.64
CA GLU A 74 25.19 10.11 -23.73
C GLU A 74 24.76 10.42 -22.29
N GLU A 75 23.68 11.19 -22.11
CA GLU A 75 23.08 11.44 -20.80
C GLU A 75 22.58 10.16 -20.13
N VAL A 76 21.94 9.25 -20.88
CA VAL A 76 21.45 7.96 -20.38
C VAL A 76 22.61 7.03 -20.06
N LEU A 77 23.63 6.98 -20.91
CA LEU A 77 24.86 6.22 -20.64
C LEU A 77 25.61 6.75 -19.40
N SER A 78 25.61 8.07 -19.19
CA SER A 78 26.19 8.70 -18.00
C SER A 78 25.42 8.38 -16.72
N ALA A 79 24.08 8.36 -16.78
CA ALA A 79 23.19 7.97 -15.69
C ALA A 79 23.33 6.47 -15.35
N LEU A 80 23.57 5.63 -16.37
CA LEU A 80 23.84 4.21 -16.21
C LEU A 80 25.22 3.94 -15.60
N LYS A 81 26.25 4.71 -15.97
CA LYS A 81 27.58 4.65 -15.33
C LYS A 81 27.52 5.08 -13.87
N THR A 82 26.81 6.16 -13.55
CA THR A 82 26.63 6.60 -12.15
C THR A 82 25.85 5.58 -11.30
N LEU A 83 24.87 4.88 -11.88
CA LEU A 83 24.18 3.76 -11.19
C LEU A 83 25.07 2.53 -10.99
N ARG A 84 25.98 2.22 -11.92
CA ARG A 84 26.93 1.10 -11.79
C ARG A 84 28.13 1.42 -10.88
N GLU A 85 28.60 2.66 -10.89
CA GLU A 85 29.71 3.14 -10.05
C GLU A 85 29.23 3.43 -8.61
N GLY A 86 27.92 3.57 -8.40
CA GLY A 86 27.28 3.70 -7.09
C GLY A 86 27.39 2.48 -6.17
N ASP A 87 27.87 1.32 -6.66
CA ASP A 87 28.24 0.17 -5.83
C ASP A 87 29.59 0.37 -5.09
N ASN A 88 30.32 1.45 -5.37
CA ASN A 88 31.52 1.89 -4.66
C ASN A 88 31.36 3.31 -4.08
N LEU A 89 30.33 3.53 -3.26
CA LEU A 89 30.20 4.80 -2.54
C LEU A 89 30.65 4.66 -1.09
N VAL A 90 31.85 5.20 -0.89
CA VAL A 90 32.41 5.64 0.39
C VAL A 90 31.31 6.30 1.23
N ALA A 91 31.11 5.78 2.43
CA ALA A 91 30.36 6.46 3.48
C ALA A 91 31.03 7.82 3.72
N ILE A 92 30.40 8.90 3.25
CA ILE A 92 30.75 10.24 3.71
C ILE A 92 30.15 10.35 5.11
N GLU A 93 31.03 10.57 6.09
CA GLU A 93 30.72 10.64 7.51
C GLU A 93 29.58 11.63 7.78
N GLU A 94 28.66 11.21 8.66
CA GLU A 94 27.40 11.88 9.02
C GLU A 94 27.60 13.17 9.85
N GLU A 95 28.59 14.01 9.55
CA GLU A 95 28.83 15.25 10.33
C GLU A 95 28.27 16.51 9.64
N ASP A 96 27.30 17.12 10.34
CA ASP A 96 26.88 18.53 10.30
C ASP A 96 26.33 19.12 8.99
N SER A 97 25.69 18.33 8.12
CA SER A 97 24.88 18.91 7.05
C SER A 97 23.58 19.52 7.59
N VAL A 98 23.31 20.78 7.26
CA VAL A 98 22.03 21.46 7.56
C VAL A 98 20.88 20.61 7.02
N PRO A 99 19.79 20.34 7.78
CA PRO A 99 18.77 19.35 7.41
C PRO A 99 18.13 19.56 6.02
N GLU A 100 18.06 20.81 5.57
CA GLU A 100 17.55 21.21 4.25
C GLU A 100 18.49 20.82 3.11
N GLU A 101 19.79 20.99 3.28
CA GLU A 101 20.81 20.59 2.30
C GLU A 101 20.91 19.07 2.22
N ALA A 102 20.84 18.39 3.36
CA ALA A 102 20.75 16.93 3.45
C ALA A 102 19.52 16.39 2.68
N ALA A 103 18.38 17.09 2.76
CA ALA A 103 17.17 16.75 2.04
C ALA A 103 17.30 16.95 0.53
N ILE A 104 17.96 18.03 0.08
CA ILE A 104 18.25 18.24 -1.34
C ILE A 104 19.17 17.15 -1.88
N LEU A 105 20.20 16.75 -1.13
CA LEU A 105 21.08 15.63 -1.48
C LEU A 105 20.28 14.31 -1.59
N HIS A 106 19.37 14.06 -0.65
CA HIS A 106 18.46 12.91 -0.70
C HIS A 106 17.55 12.92 -1.93
N LEU A 107 16.97 14.07 -2.28
CA LEU A 107 16.14 14.20 -3.49
C LEU A 107 16.93 14.05 -4.78
N LYS A 108 18.22 14.37 -4.77
CA LYS A 108 19.14 14.16 -5.89
C LYS A 108 19.69 12.73 -5.99
N GLY A 109 19.21 11.81 -5.13
CA GLY A 109 19.56 10.39 -5.18
C GLY A 109 20.75 9.99 -4.31
N VAL A 110 21.32 10.91 -3.52
CA VAL A 110 22.39 10.59 -2.56
C VAL A 110 21.75 10.07 -1.27
N ALA A 111 22.13 8.86 -0.84
CA ALA A 111 21.58 8.24 0.37
C ALA A 111 22.00 9.01 1.64
N ASN A 112 21.19 10.00 2.04
CA ASN A 112 21.37 10.76 3.27
C ASN A 112 20.19 10.53 4.24
N LYS A 113 20.49 9.97 5.41
CA LYS A 113 19.49 9.60 6.43
C LYS A 113 18.85 10.83 7.08
N THR A 114 19.63 11.89 7.34
CA THR A 114 19.15 13.17 7.86
C THR A 114 18.21 13.84 6.87
N GLY A 115 18.56 13.82 5.58
CA GLY A 115 17.70 14.33 4.51
C GLY A 115 16.41 13.54 4.31
N SER A 116 16.51 12.21 4.37
CA SER A 116 15.33 11.32 4.33
C SER A 116 14.39 11.61 5.50
N ASN A 117 14.94 11.70 6.72
CA ASN A 117 14.19 12.02 7.93
C ASN A 117 13.56 13.41 7.85
N TYR A 118 14.29 14.42 7.38
CA TYR A 118 13.78 15.76 7.16
C TYR A 118 12.64 15.78 6.14
N LEU A 119 12.75 15.08 5.01
CA LEU A 119 11.66 14.97 4.03
C LEU A 119 10.47 14.19 4.56
N HIS A 120 10.70 13.15 5.36
CA HIS A 120 9.63 12.43 6.05
C HIS A 120 8.90 13.35 7.03
N GLN A 121 9.63 14.16 7.80
CA GLN A 121 9.06 15.15 8.73
C GLN A 121 8.38 16.30 7.98
N ALA A 122 8.95 16.81 6.90
CA ALA A 122 8.39 17.86 6.07
C ALA A 122 7.13 17.38 5.34
N ARG A 123 7.10 16.14 4.85
CA ARG A 123 5.86 15.51 4.34
C ARG A 123 4.86 15.31 5.46
N ALA A 124 5.28 14.82 6.63
CA ALA A 124 4.39 14.70 7.79
C ALA A 124 3.84 16.07 8.23
N LEU A 125 4.62 17.15 8.10
CA LEU A 125 4.26 18.53 8.39
C LEU A 125 3.36 19.11 7.28
N GLN A 126 3.60 18.80 6.00
CA GLN A 126 2.71 19.10 4.89
C GLN A 126 1.37 18.37 5.08
N TRP A 127 1.38 17.12 5.54
CA TRP A 127 0.20 16.38 5.96
C TRP A 127 -0.47 17.05 7.17
N ARG A 128 0.29 17.53 8.15
CA ARG A 128 -0.22 18.31 9.30
C ARG A 128 -0.83 19.65 8.89
N LEU A 129 -0.24 20.33 7.92
CA LEU A 129 -0.75 21.58 7.35
C LEU A 129 -1.96 21.33 6.45
N LEU A 130 -2.05 20.18 5.76
CA LEU A 130 -3.27 19.69 5.11
C LEU A 130 -4.36 19.30 6.12
N LEU A 131 -3.98 18.84 7.31
CA LEU A 131 -4.89 18.59 8.44
C LEU A 131 -5.36 19.90 9.10
N LEU A 132 -4.57 20.98 9.00
CA LEU A 132 -4.88 22.31 9.56
C LEU A 132 -5.51 23.27 8.53
N GLY A 133 -5.33 23.03 7.24
CA GLY A 133 -5.78 23.87 6.13
C GLY A 133 -6.86 23.17 5.30
N ASP A 134 -8.12 23.52 5.59
CA ASP A 134 -9.32 23.34 4.76
C ASP A 134 -9.80 21.91 4.38
N GLY A 135 -9.24 20.84 4.95
CA GLY A 135 -9.76 19.47 4.77
C GLY A 135 -10.07 18.79 6.10
N ARG A 136 -11.35 18.71 6.49
CA ARG A 136 -11.77 18.00 7.71
C ARG A 136 -11.28 16.55 7.65
N ALA A 137 -10.41 16.15 8.57
CA ALA A 137 -9.95 14.77 8.69
C ALA A 137 -10.70 14.06 9.82
N LEU A 138 -11.19 12.86 9.54
CA LEU A 138 -11.82 11.98 10.51
C LEU A 138 -10.74 11.03 11.04
N HIS A 139 -10.31 11.26 12.27
CA HIS A 139 -9.49 10.30 13.01
C HIS A 139 -10.40 9.30 13.73
N VAL A 140 -10.14 8.01 13.56
CA VAL A 140 -10.90 6.94 14.22
C VAL A 140 -9.92 6.03 14.96
N GLY A 141 -10.07 5.96 16.28
CA GLY A 141 -9.29 5.06 17.12
C GLY A 141 -9.48 3.59 16.76
N ALA A 142 -8.53 2.74 17.18
CA ALA A 142 -8.48 1.33 16.78
C ALA A 142 -9.76 0.54 17.12
N ALA A 143 -10.29 0.71 18.34
CA ALA A 143 -11.51 0.07 18.80
C ALA A 143 -12.75 0.62 18.10
N ALA A 144 -12.86 1.95 18.02
CA ALA A 144 -13.95 2.62 17.33
C ALA A 144 -14.05 2.14 15.88
N ARG A 145 -12.92 2.09 15.17
CA ARG A 145 -12.84 1.65 13.77
C ARG A 145 -13.33 0.22 13.58
N PHE A 146 -13.14 -0.67 14.56
CA PHE A 146 -13.69 -2.03 14.50
C PHE A 146 -15.22 -2.01 14.58
N TRP A 147 -15.78 -1.25 15.53
CA TRP A 147 -17.22 -1.20 15.77
C TRP A 147 -17.97 -0.49 14.62
N ILE A 148 -17.51 0.69 14.20
CA ILE A 148 -18.13 1.44 13.09
C ILE A 148 -17.67 0.97 11.69
N LYS A 149 -17.05 -0.21 11.58
CA LYS A 149 -16.55 -0.72 10.29
C LYS A 149 -17.61 -0.70 9.18
N PRO A 150 -18.87 -1.14 9.40
CA PRO A 150 -19.90 -1.07 8.36
C PRO A 150 -20.21 0.37 7.92
N ALA A 151 -20.29 1.30 8.86
CA ALA A 151 -20.52 2.71 8.57
C ALA A 151 -19.37 3.32 7.76
N LEU A 152 -18.12 3.01 8.14
CA LEU A 152 -16.93 3.46 7.39
C LEU A 152 -16.86 2.86 5.99
N SER A 153 -17.27 1.60 5.81
CA SER A 153 -17.41 0.98 4.48
C SER A 153 -18.43 1.74 3.64
N PHE A 154 -19.63 2.00 4.16
CA PHE A 154 -20.67 2.75 3.46
C PHE A 154 -20.19 4.15 3.06
N LEU A 155 -19.59 4.91 3.98
CA LEU A 155 -19.08 6.25 3.70
C LEU A 155 -17.94 6.24 2.68
N SER A 156 -17.07 5.22 2.71
CA SER A 156 -15.98 5.08 1.75
C SER A 156 -16.46 4.67 0.36
N GLU A 157 -17.42 3.75 0.27
CA GLU A 157 -18.01 3.27 -0.98
C GLU A 157 -18.78 4.38 -1.71
N ASN A 158 -19.50 5.21 -0.95
CA ASN A 158 -20.23 6.37 -1.46
C ASN A 158 -19.35 7.63 -1.62
N LYS A 159 -18.02 7.51 -1.45
CA LYS A 159 -17.06 8.60 -1.64
C LYS A 159 -17.33 9.82 -0.74
N TYR A 160 -17.83 9.64 0.48
CA TYR A 160 -17.87 10.73 1.47
C TYR A 160 -16.54 10.87 2.23
N ILE A 161 -15.85 9.75 2.38
CA ILE A 161 -14.52 9.68 2.99
C ILE A 161 -13.55 8.90 2.11
N ARG A 162 -12.25 9.21 2.22
CA ARG A 162 -11.16 8.47 1.60
C ARG A 162 -10.18 8.03 2.68
N PHE A 163 -9.87 6.74 2.74
CA PHE A 163 -8.81 6.23 3.61
C PHE A 163 -7.47 6.89 3.28
N LEU A 164 -6.80 7.45 4.27
CA LEU A 164 -5.47 8.06 4.13
C LEU A 164 -4.38 7.11 4.60
N ASN A 165 -4.37 6.82 5.91
CA ASN A 165 -3.34 6.00 6.53
C ASN A 165 -3.87 5.32 7.80
N SER A 166 -3.28 4.19 8.15
CA SER A 166 -3.43 3.59 9.48
C SER A 166 -2.39 4.17 10.42
N ASP A 167 -2.80 4.55 11.63
CA ASP A 167 -1.85 4.90 12.67
C ASP A 167 -1.09 3.64 13.11
N VAL A 168 0.23 3.77 13.20
CA VAL A 168 1.14 2.70 13.64
C VAL A 168 1.60 2.94 15.08
N GLY A 169 1.36 4.14 15.63
CA GLY A 169 1.66 4.49 17.02
C GLY A 169 0.69 3.88 18.03
N ASP A 170 -0.58 3.70 17.63
CA ASP A 170 -1.61 3.12 18.50
C ASP A 170 -1.55 1.59 18.54
N GLU A 171 -1.74 1.03 19.75
CA GLU A 171 -1.90 -0.41 19.91
C GLU A 171 -3.12 -0.92 19.11
N PRO A 172 -2.96 -2.00 18.33
CA PRO A 172 -4.06 -2.54 17.55
C PRO A 172 -5.14 -3.11 18.47
N TYR A 173 -6.39 -2.73 18.22
CA TYR A 173 -7.54 -3.31 18.88
C TYR A 173 -7.68 -4.78 18.50
N ARG A 174 -7.46 -5.64 19.50
CA ARG A 174 -7.40 -7.09 19.34
C ARG A 174 -8.02 -7.79 20.54
N PRO A 175 -9.35 -7.69 20.73
CA PRO A 175 -10.01 -8.37 21.82
C PRO A 175 -9.82 -9.89 21.69
N TRP A 176 -9.77 -10.58 22.83
CA TRP A 176 -9.53 -12.03 22.89
C TRP A 176 -10.59 -12.84 22.12
N TRP A 177 -11.80 -12.28 22.00
CA TRP A 177 -12.94 -12.89 21.32
C TRP A 177 -12.95 -12.64 19.79
N LEU A 178 -12.05 -11.80 19.26
CA LEU A 178 -11.94 -11.50 17.82
C LEU A 178 -11.83 -12.74 16.91
N PRO A 179 -11.11 -13.83 17.28
CA PRO A 179 -11.05 -15.04 16.48
C PRO A 179 -12.41 -15.72 16.24
N TYR A 180 -13.44 -15.40 17.03
CA TYR A 180 -14.78 -15.92 16.82
C TYR A 180 -15.53 -15.23 15.67
N THR A 181 -15.00 -14.13 15.15
CA THR A 181 -15.69 -13.31 14.13
C THR A 181 -15.30 -13.67 12.70
N THR A 182 -14.17 -14.36 12.48
CA THR A 182 -13.63 -14.59 11.13
C THR A 182 -13.07 -16.00 10.94
N GLY A 183 -13.25 -16.54 9.73
CA GLY A 183 -12.73 -17.85 9.24
C GLY A 183 -11.29 -18.18 9.63
N GLY A 184 -10.39 -17.24 9.40
CA GLY A 184 -8.94 -17.44 9.47
C GLY A 184 -8.23 -16.62 10.56
N ARG A 185 -6.99 -16.20 10.29
CA ARG A 185 -6.18 -15.43 11.24
C ARG A 185 -6.81 -14.06 11.48
N ALA A 186 -7.44 -13.89 12.64
CA ALA A 186 -7.91 -12.60 13.12
C ALA A 186 -6.74 -11.60 13.27
N ARG A 187 -6.73 -10.58 12.41
CA ARG A 187 -5.80 -9.44 12.48
C ARG A 187 -6.44 -8.35 13.33
N GLY A 188 -5.66 -7.77 14.25
CA GLY A 188 -6.12 -6.62 15.03
C GLY A 188 -6.41 -5.41 14.13
N THR A 189 -7.29 -4.55 14.60
CA THR A 189 -7.67 -3.31 13.89
C THR A 189 -6.80 -2.18 14.39
N ARG A 190 -6.15 -1.43 13.50
CA ARG A 190 -5.38 -0.23 13.86
C ARG A 190 -6.25 1.02 13.75
N ALA A 191 -5.91 2.08 14.49
CA ALA A 191 -6.49 3.39 14.26
C ALA A 191 -6.22 3.86 12.83
N ALA A 192 -7.04 4.77 12.33
CA ALA A 192 -6.92 5.26 10.97
C ALA A 192 -7.40 6.69 10.80
N PHE A 193 -6.81 7.35 9.82
CA PHE A 193 -7.21 8.66 9.34
C PHE A 193 -7.94 8.54 8.02
N TYR A 194 -9.06 9.26 7.92
CA TYR A 194 -9.86 9.39 6.72
C TYR A 194 -9.94 10.86 6.32
N LYS A 195 -9.77 11.16 5.04
CA LYS A 195 -10.03 12.49 4.47
C LYS A 195 -11.51 12.59 4.15
N ILE A 196 -12.18 13.62 4.65
CA ILE A 196 -13.52 13.99 4.19
C ILE A 196 -13.34 14.77 2.87
N ILE A 197 -14.18 14.49 1.88
CA ILE A 197 -13.99 15.02 0.52
C ILE A 197 -14.16 16.54 0.46
N ASP A 198 -15.21 17.07 1.08
CA ASP A 198 -15.51 18.50 1.13
C ASP A 198 -16.27 18.88 2.42
N ALA A 199 -16.57 20.17 2.61
CA ALA A 199 -17.24 20.68 3.80
C ALA A 199 -18.67 20.15 3.98
N SER A 200 -19.42 19.96 2.88
CA SER A 200 -20.79 19.44 2.90
C SER A 200 -20.84 17.97 3.28
N ALA A 201 -19.88 17.18 2.77
CA ALA A 201 -19.66 15.81 3.17
C ALA A 201 -19.31 15.70 4.66
N GLY A 202 -18.67 16.72 5.25
CA GLY A 202 -18.34 16.73 6.67
C GLY A 202 -19.55 16.68 7.59
N GLU A 203 -20.56 17.51 7.31
CA GLU A 203 -21.81 17.50 8.09
C GLU A 203 -22.58 16.19 7.90
N TYR A 204 -22.65 15.70 6.66
CA TYR A 204 -23.29 14.42 6.37
C TYR A 204 -22.59 13.25 7.09
N VAL A 205 -21.25 13.19 7.06
CA VAL A 205 -20.47 12.15 7.73
C VAL A 205 -20.72 12.15 9.24
N CYS A 206 -20.73 13.32 9.88
CA CYS A 206 -21.03 13.42 11.31
C CYS A 206 -22.44 12.94 11.63
N ASN A 207 -23.45 13.43 10.92
CA ASN A 207 -24.85 13.05 11.14
C ASN A 207 -25.08 11.55 10.88
N TYR A 208 -24.47 11.00 9.83
CA TYR A 208 -24.58 9.59 9.50
C TYR A 208 -23.92 8.69 10.56
N LEU A 209 -22.74 9.06 11.06
CA LEU A 209 -22.08 8.31 12.12
C LEU A 209 -22.87 8.36 13.43
N GLN A 210 -23.45 9.52 13.75
CA GLN A 210 -24.32 9.64 14.92
C GLN A 210 -25.56 8.75 14.79
N PHE A 211 -26.29 8.85 13.66
CA PHE A 211 -27.43 7.98 13.35
C PHE A 211 -27.05 6.49 13.46
N TRP A 212 -25.90 6.11 12.89
CA TRP A 212 -25.45 4.73 12.94
C TRP A 212 -25.17 4.25 14.38
N LEU A 213 -24.61 5.11 15.23
CA LEU A 213 -24.35 4.78 16.64
C LEU A 213 -25.64 4.63 17.45
N GLU A 214 -26.65 5.45 17.16
CA GLU A 214 -27.94 5.46 17.86
C GLU A 214 -28.83 4.29 17.41
N ASP A 215 -28.93 4.03 16.11
CA ASP A 215 -29.97 3.15 15.55
C ASP A 215 -29.43 1.81 15.00
N GLU A 216 -28.19 1.75 14.52
CA GLU A 216 -27.67 0.58 13.77
C GLU A 216 -26.62 -0.24 14.55
N LEU A 217 -26.03 0.35 15.60
CA LEU A 217 -24.96 -0.28 16.37
C LEU A 217 -25.46 -1.57 17.04
N GLU A 218 -26.63 -1.53 17.68
CA GLU A 218 -27.18 -2.69 18.41
C GLU A 218 -27.46 -3.88 17.49
N ASP A 219 -28.05 -3.61 16.34
CA ASP A 219 -28.30 -4.58 15.29
C ASP A 219 -27.00 -5.19 14.75
N TYR A 220 -25.97 -4.37 14.56
CA TYR A 220 -24.65 -4.84 14.17
C TYR A 220 -24.04 -5.76 15.23
N VAL A 221 -24.08 -5.39 16.50
CA VAL A 221 -23.56 -6.23 17.60
C VAL A 221 -24.35 -7.54 17.69
N THR A 222 -25.67 -7.52 17.51
CA THR A 222 -26.52 -8.72 17.51
C THR A 222 -26.15 -9.69 16.38
N ARG A 223 -25.91 -9.17 15.17
CA ARG A 223 -25.42 -9.97 14.03
C ARG A 223 -24.03 -10.54 14.30
N LEU A 224 -23.14 -9.75 14.89
CA LEU A 224 -21.79 -10.18 15.25
C LEU A 224 -21.82 -11.31 16.30
N TYR A 225 -22.59 -11.13 17.38
CA TYR A 225 -22.79 -12.12 18.43
C TYR A 225 -23.33 -13.44 17.87
N SER A 226 -24.31 -13.38 16.97
CA SER A 226 -24.88 -14.57 16.33
C SER A 226 -23.82 -15.37 15.57
N ARG A 227 -22.94 -14.68 14.81
CA ARG A 227 -21.81 -15.32 14.10
C ARG A 227 -20.79 -15.92 15.07
N MET A 228 -20.45 -15.19 16.14
CA MET A 228 -19.53 -15.66 17.17
C MET A 228 -20.05 -16.94 17.84
N LYS A 229 -21.34 -16.96 18.19
CA LYS A 229 -22.02 -18.11 18.80
C LYS A 229 -22.04 -19.32 17.87
N GLN A 230 -22.39 -19.13 16.60
CA GLN A 230 -22.37 -20.21 15.59
C GLN A 230 -20.97 -20.83 15.47
N ARG A 231 -19.93 -19.98 15.38
CA ARG A 231 -18.56 -20.45 15.25
C ARG A 231 -18.05 -21.14 16.52
N TRP A 232 -18.34 -20.58 17.69
CA TRP A 232 -18.01 -21.23 18.96
C TRP A 232 -18.68 -22.60 19.10
N GLN A 233 -19.95 -22.73 18.70
CA GLN A 233 -20.65 -24.02 18.69
C GLN A 233 -19.96 -25.02 17.74
N ALA A 234 -19.57 -24.59 16.54
CA ALA A 234 -18.86 -25.45 15.60
C ALA A 234 -17.50 -25.92 16.16
N LEU A 235 -16.70 -25.00 16.70
CA LEU A 235 -15.41 -25.32 17.32
C LEU A 235 -15.57 -26.23 18.54
N SER A 236 -16.63 -26.02 19.33
CA SER A 236 -16.94 -26.86 20.48
C SER A 236 -17.30 -28.30 20.09
N ARG A 237 -18.03 -28.48 18.99
CA ARG A 237 -18.34 -29.83 18.45
C ARG A 237 -17.06 -30.53 17.99
N ILE A 238 -16.19 -29.82 17.26
CA ILE A 238 -14.90 -30.35 16.77
C ILE A 238 -13.96 -30.69 17.94
N ALA A 239 -13.88 -29.83 18.96
CA ALA A 239 -13.06 -30.08 20.15
C ALA A 239 -13.52 -31.35 20.87
N ARG A 240 -14.85 -31.50 21.08
CA ARG A 240 -15.43 -32.71 21.68
C ARG A 240 -15.13 -33.96 20.87
N SER A 241 -15.31 -33.93 19.54
CA SER A 241 -15.04 -35.10 18.70
C SER A 241 -13.56 -35.47 18.64
N ALA A 242 -12.66 -34.50 18.87
CA ALA A 242 -11.21 -34.70 18.88
C ALA A 242 -10.63 -34.96 20.28
N GLY A 243 -11.45 -35.06 21.33
CA GLY A 243 -10.98 -35.23 22.72
C GLY A 243 -10.19 -34.04 23.27
N ARG A 244 -10.36 -32.85 22.69
CA ARG A 244 -9.68 -31.61 23.09
C ARG A 244 -10.54 -30.78 24.05
N THR A 245 -9.90 -29.90 24.80
CA THR A 245 -10.58 -28.92 25.65
C THR A 245 -11.48 -28.00 24.81
N VAL A 246 -12.72 -27.82 25.27
CA VAL A 246 -13.70 -26.93 24.64
C VAL A 246 -13.22 -25.48 24.74
N PRO A 247 -13.30 -24.68 23.66
CA PRO A 247 -12.89 -23.28 23.69
C PRO A 247 -13.79 -22.44 24.61
N VAL A 248 -13.20 -21.42 25.22
CA VAL A 248 -13.90 -20.46 26.11
C VAL A 248 -15.08 -19.83 25.36
N PRO A 249 -16.29 -19.78 25.95
CA PRO A 249 -17.45 -19.16 25.31
C PRO A 249 -17.19 -17.69 24.98
N PRO A 250 -17.73 -17.15 23.87
CA PRO A 250 -17.65 -15.72 23.58
C PRO A 250 -18.40 -14.91 24.66
N PRO A 251 -18.12 -13.60 24.78
CA PRO A 251 -18.88 -12.72 25.67
C PRO A 251 -20.37 -12.75 25.33
N SER A 252 -21.19 -12.44 26.33
CA SER A 252 -22.62 -12.27 26.17
C SER A 252 -22.95 -11.07 25.26
N LEU A 253 -24.17 -11.04 24.74
CA LEU A 253 -24.64 -9.91 23.93
C LEU A 253 -24.58 -8.59 24.70
N ALA A 254 -24.94 -8.61 26.00
CA ALA A 254 -24.92 -7.43 26.86
C ALA A 254 -23.49 -6.91 27.06
N GLU A 255 -22.52 -7.80 27.30
CA GLU A 255 -21.10 -7.42 27.43
C GLU A 255 -20.55 -6.82 26.14
N LEU A 256 -20.90 -7.37 24.96
CA LEU A 256 -20.48 -6.82 23.67
C LEU A 256 -21.10 -5.44 23.39
N LEU A 257 -22.38 -5.25 23.75
CA LEU A 257 -23.05 -3.95 23.61
C LEU A 257 -22.43 -2.91 24.55
N GLN A 258 -22.13 -3.29 25.78
CA GLN A 258 -21.46 -2.43 26.74
C GLN A 258 -20.05 -2.04 26.26
N GLU A 259 -19.25 -3.01 25.81
CA GLU A 259 -17.92 -2.77 25.25
C GLU A 259 -17.99 -1.82 24.04
N ALA A 260 -18.96 -2.05 23.13
CA ALA A 260 -19.14 -1.19 21.97
C ALA A 260 -19.54 0.25 22.36
N ARG A 261 -20.47 0.43 23.31
CA ARG A 261 -20.90 1.77 23.78
C ARG A 261 -19.80 2.51 24.52
N GLN A 262 -19.03 1.81 25.36
CA GLN A 262 -17.90 2.39 26.11
C GLN A 262 -16.85 2.99 25.18
N VAL A 263 -16.56 2.34 24.05
CA VAL A 263 -15.60 2.83 23.05
C VAL A 263 -15.99 4.22 22.50
N PHE A 264 -17.28 4.53 22.46
CA PHE A 264 -17.80 5.81 21.98
C PHE A 264 -18.20 6.77 23.12
N GLY A 265 -17.95 6.42 24.38
CA GLY A 265 -18.39 7.23 25.53
C GLY A 265 -19.91 7.29 25.70
N LEU A 266 -20.63 6.31 25.17
CA LEU A 266 -22.11 6.20 25.23
C LEU A 266 -22.59 5.37 26.43
N GLY A 267 -21.69 5.07 27.37
CA GLY A 267 -22.00 4.33 28.59
C GLY A 267 -22.00 5.27 29.80
N GLU A 268 -23.12 5.30 30.53
CA GLU A 268 -23.14 5.65 31.95
C GLU A 268 -22.38 4.62 32.79
#